data_AF-A0A9W7J6G4-F1
#
_entry.id   AF-A0A9W7J6G4-F1
#
_cell.length_a   1.000
_cell.length_b   1.000
_cell.length_c   1.000
_cell.angle_alpha   90.00
_cell.angle_beta   90.00
_cell.angle_gamma   90.00
#
_symmetry.space_group_name_H-M   'P 1'
#
loop_
_entity.id
_entity.type
_entity.pdbx_description
1 polymer ?
#
loop_
_entity_poly.entity_id
_entity_poly.type
_entity_poly.pdbx_seq_one_letter_code
_entity_poly.pdbx_strand_id
1 'polypeptide(L)'
;MNGNEMENHTHMLNLFSILREAFMIPFKSTNTIVLCFLASVPLFFSLVFHEMILRQALVVFSDVLREPDAGTMANGFFYKLVLLALYRLLPLHLSELCVAAVTVESASRMYTSEKPITVVEIVRRLVDKERCKGVLVTSTYVHFVSTGFLLVSTWLVTNYYIIVVNFFYNSFTAAFLRTVSVALLVKFLEWTAMWNVSIVVSMLEGIHGADALGLSVHLCRGSERRGFLLMLVFFVWGVGLRFTCFYGGSHGKRWRMVAGVGLICMGKVMKWMVCVIYFYRCKEWTVERVDDEENRSPADCSRIRAGK
;
A
#
# COMPACT_ATOMS: atom_id res chain seq x y z
N MET A 1 -34.23 8.19 -4.49
CA MET A 1 -32.85 7.73 -4.21
C MET A 1 -32.31 7.19 -5.52
N ASN A 2 -31.29 7.85 -6.08
CA ASN A 2 -30.79 7.54 -7.42
C ASN A 2 -29.97 6.23 -7.41
N GLY A 3 -29.98 5.47 -8.51
CA GLY A 3 -29.24 4.18 -8.60
C GLY A 3 -27.75 4.29 -8.23
N ASN A 4 -27.11 5.40 -8.57
CA ASN A 4 -25.71 5.68 -8.21
C ASN A 4 -25.49 5.88 -6.69
N GLU A 5 -26.48 6.39 -5.95
CA GLU A 5 -26.37 6.55 -4.49
C GLU A 5 -26.47 5.21 -3.77
N MET A 6 -27.32 4.32 -4.28
CA MET A 6 -27.53 2.97 -3.74
C MET A 6 -26.29 2.08 -3.95
N GLU A 7 -25.66 2.16 -5.11
CA GLU A 7 -24.41 1.45 -5.41
C GLU A 7 -23.27 1.95 -4.50
N ASN A 8 -23.11 3.27 -4.37
CA ASN A 8 -22.11 3.88 -3.49
C ASN A 8 -22.30 3.50 -2.01
N HIS A 9 -23.54 3.47 -1.53
CA HIS A 9 -23.86 3.07 -0.16
C HIS A 9 -23.50 1.60 0.09
N THR A 10 -23.77 0.73 -0.88
CA THR A 10 -23.44 -0.71 -0.81
C THR A 10 -21.92 -0.93 -0.79
N HIS A 11 -21.16 -0.19 -1.60
CA HIS A 11 -19.70 -0.23 -1.58
C HIS A 11 -19.10 0.22 -0.24
N MET A 12 -19.64 1.30 0.36
CA MET A 12 -19.20 1.80 1.66
C MET A 12 -19.49 0.82 2.80
N LEU A 13 -20.67 0.20 2.81
CA LEU A 13 -21.02 -0.83 3.80
C LEU A 13 -20.07 -2.04 3.71
N ASN A 14 -19.77 -2.49 2.49
CA ASN A 14 -18.82 -3.58 2.26
C ASN A 14 -17.37 -3.21 2.62
N LEU A 15 -16.97 -1.95 2.42
CA LEU A 15 -15.66 -1.48 2.88
C LEU A 15 -15.57 -1.50 4.40
N PHE A 16 -16.62 -1.03 5.08
CA PHE A 16 -16.69 -1.04 6.53
C PHE A 16 -16.70 -2.46 7.10
N SER A 17 -17.38 -3.41 6.44
CA SER A 17 -17.35 -4.81 6.88
C SER A 17 -15.95 -5.41 6.77
N ILE A 18 -15.22 -5.17 5.67
CA ILE A 18 -13.83 -5.61 5.51
C ILE A 18 -12.93 -5.00 6.58
N LEU A 19 -13.03 -3.68 6.84
CA LEU A 19 -12.24 -3.01 7.87
C LEU A 19 -12.56 -3.54 9.27
N ARG A 20 -13.83 -3.74 9.58
CA ARG A 20 -14.29 -4.29 10.85
C ARG A 20 -13.78 -5.71 11.05
N GLU A 21 -13.87 -6.54 10.02
CA GLU A 21 -13.37 -7.91 10.04
C GLU A 21 -11.85 -7.93 10.26
N ALA A 22 -11.09 -7.11 9.52
CA ALA A 22 -9.65 -6.96 9.69
C ALA A 22 -9.26 -6.50 11.10
N PHE A 23 -10.06 -5.65 11.73
CA PHE A 23 -9.81 -5.20 13.10
C PHE A 23 -10.09 -6.30 14.14
N MET A 24 -11.05 -7.18 13.87
CA MET A 24 -11.43 -8.25 14.80
C MET A 24 -10.50 -9.47 14.71
N ILE A 25 -9.88 -9.72 13.54
CA ILE A 25 -8.98 -10.87 13.35
C ILE A 25 -7.86 -10.91 14.41
N PRO A 26 -7.05 -9.87 14.65
CA PRO A 26 -5.97 -9.92 15.64
C PRO A 26 -6.44 -10.34 17.05
N PHE A 27 -7.63 -9.93 17.48
CA PHE A 27 -8.16 -10.22 18.82
C PHE A 27 -8.60 -11.68 19.01
N LYS A 28 -8.70 -12.46 17.93
CA LYS A 28 -9.09 -13.88 18.00
C LYS A 28 -7.92 -14.79 18.42
N SER A 29 -6.67 -14.31 18.41
CA SER A 29 -5.49 -15.08 18.82
C SER A 29 -4.40 -14.20 19.43
N THR A 30 -4.09 -14.39 20.72
CA THR A 30 -3.01 -13.67 21.42
C THR A 30 -1.64 -13.87 20.77
N ASN A 31 -1.38 -15.07 20.23
CA ASN A 31 -0.13 -15.38 19.54
C ASN A 31 0.07 -14.51 18.29
N THR A 32 -1.02 -14.24 17.55
CA THR A 32 -0.99 -13.37 16.38
C THR A 32 -0.62 -11.94 16.75
N ILE A 33 -1.15 -11.44 17.87
CA ILE A 33 -0.82 -10.10 18.39
C ILE A 33 0.66 -10.02 18.76
N VAL A 34 1.17 -11.00 19.51
CA VAL A 34 2.58 -11.04 19.92
C VAL A 34 3.52 -11.11 18.72
N LEU A 35 3.19 -11.92 17.71
CA LEU A 35 3.98 -12.02 16.48
C LEU A 35 3.99 -10.72 15.67
N CYS A 36 2.82 -10.11 15.47
CA CYS A 36 2.73 -8.83 14.75
C CYS A 36 3.47 -7.72 15.50
N PHE A 37 3.38 -7.71 16.84
CA PHE A 37 4.12 -6.77 17.68
C PHE A 37 5.63 -6.96 17.53
N LEU A 38 6.12 -8.20 17.66
CA LEU A 38 7.54 -8.52 17.55
C LEU A 38 8.10 -8.17 16.16
N ALA A 39 7.37 -8.49 15.10
CA ALA A 39 7.74 -8.13 13.73
C ALA A 39 7.73 -6.62 13.48
N SER A 40 6.88 -5.87 14.21
CA SER A 40 6.78 -4.42 14.09
C SER A 40 7.92 -3.67 14.80
N VAL A 41 8.66 -4.31 15.71
CA VAL A 41 9.76 -3.65 16.46
C VAL A 41 10.89 -3.19 15.50
N PRO A 42 11.44 -4.04 14.62
CA PRO A 42 12.42 -3.59 13.61
C PRO A 42 11.87 -2.50 12.70
N LEU A 43 10.61 -2.63 12.28
CA LEU A 43 9.95 -1.64 11.43
C LEU A 43 9.82 -0.28 12.14
N PHE A 44 9.47 -0.29 13.43
CA PHE A 44 9.32 0.92 14.23
C PHE A 44 10.63 1.71 14.30
N PHE A 45 11.74 1.05 14.64
CA PHE A 45 13.04 1.72 14.68
C PHE A 45 13.43 2.24 13.30
N SER A 46 13.27 1.41 12.26
CA SER A 46 13.57 1.83 10.88
C SER A 46 12.75 3.05 10.45
N LEU A 47 11.47 3.11 10.81
CA LEU A 47 10.62 4.26 10.53
C LEU A 47 11.03 5.51 11.32
N VAL A 48 11.41 5.38 12.60
CA VAL A 48 11.92 6.52 13.38
C VAL A 48 13.15 7.12 12.69
N PHE A 49 14.12 6.28 12.30
CA PHE A 49 15.31 6.73 11.59
C PHE A 49 14.97 7.37 10.24
N HIS A 50 14.10 6.75 9.45
CA HIS A 50 13.65 7.30 8.16
C HIS A 50 12.99 8.68 8.34
N GLU A 51 12.07 8.84 9.29
CA GLU A 51 11.38 10.11 9.55
C GLU A 51 12.36 11.19 10.05
N MET A 52 13.40 10.83 10.82
CA MET A 52 14.46 11.77 11.18
C MET A 52 15.24 12.28 9.96
N ILE A 53 15.68 11.37 9.08
CA ILE A 53 16.43 11.72 7.86
C ILE A 53 15.54 12.55 6.92
N LEU A 54 14.29 12.15 6.73
CA LEU A 54 13.31 12.89 5.91
C LEU A 54 13.12 14.32 6.44
N ARG A 55 12.96 14.48 7.75
CA ARG A 55 12.80 15.80 8.37
C ARG A 55 14.02 16.68 8.16
N GLN A 56 15.22 16.14 8.29
CA GLN A 56 16.45 16.89 8.01
C GLN A 56 16.57 17.25 6.52
N ALA A 57 16.20 16.35 5.61
CA ALA A 57 16.22 16.61 4.18
C ALA A 57 15.23 17.74 3.79
N LEU A 58 14.03 17.76 4.39
CA LEU A 58 13.04 18.81 4.16
C LEU A 58 13.49 20.17 4.68
N VAL A 59 14.16 20.23 5.83
CA VAL A 59 14.73 21.49 6.35
C VAL A 59 15.80 22.02 5.40
N VAL A 60 16.75 21.18 4.98
CA VAL A 60 17.77 21.59 3.99
C VAL A 60 17.12 22.04 2.67
N PHE A 61 16.09 21.35 2.20
CA PHE A 61 15.37 21.73 0.99
C PHE A 61 14.71 23.10 1.11
N SER A 62 14.08 23.38 2.25
CA SER A 62 13.51 24.70 2.58
C SER A 62 14.55 25.80 2.54
N ASP A 63 15.73 25.55 3.11
CA ASP A 63 16.82 26.53 3.15
C ASP A 63 17.38 26.80 1.73
N VAL A 64 17.56 25.74 0.92
CA VAL A 64 17.97 25.85 -0.50
C VAL A 64 16.96 26.62 -1.35
N LEU A 65 15.66 26.45 -1.09
CA LEU A 65 14.59 27.20 -1.76
C LEU A 65 14.63 28.70 -1.41
N ARG A 66 15.14 29.05 -0.24
CA ARG A 66 15.16 30.43 0.26
C ARG A 66 16.40 31.19 -0.20
N GLU A 67 17.56 30.55 -0.24
CA GLU A 67 18.83 31.12 -0.68
C GLU A 67 19.58 30.13 -1.59
N PRO A 68 19.51 30.30 -2.93
CA PRO A 68 20.13 29.38 -3.88
C PRO A 68 21.63 29.65 -4.01
N ASP A 69 22.42 29.33 -2.97
CA ASP A 69 23.88 29.36 -3.08
C ASP A 69 24.39 28.04 -3.71
N ALA A 70 24.85 28.13 -4.96
CA ALA A 70 24.57 27.14 -6.01
C ALA A 70 25.48 25.89 -6.04
N GLY A 71 26.54 25.79 -5.24
CA GLY A 71 27.53 24.70 -5.36
C GLY A 71 27.55 23.70 -4.20
N THR A 72 27.76 24.19 -2.98
CA THR A 72 28.06 23.35 -1.82
C THR A 72 26.81 22.80 -1.14
N MET A 73 25.70 23.56 -1.15
CA MET A 73 24.42 23.13 -0.57
C MET A 73 23.72 22.05 -1.41
N ALA A 74 23.84 22.10 -2.74
CA ALA A 74 23.23 21.13 -3.65
C ALA A 74 23.81 19.71 -3.46
N ASN A 75 25.13 19.60 -3.25
CA ASN A 75 25.79 18.31 -2.99
C ASN A 75 25.37 17.70 -1.64
N GLY A 76 25.22 18.51 -0.60
CA GLY A 76 24.73 18.04 0.71
C GLY A 76 23.28 17.57 0.67
N PHE A 77 22.42 18.26 -0.08
CA PHE A 77 21.04 17.85 -0.31
C PHE A 77 20.95 16.55 -1.12
N PHE A 78 21.71 16.46 -2.22
CA PHE A 78 21.76 15.26 -3.06
C PHE A 78 22.23 14.03 -2.27
N TYR A 79 23.29 14.18 -1.46
CA TYR A 79 23.76 13.09 -0.59
C TYR A 79 22.67 12.63 0.39
N LYS A 80 21.95 13.55 1.03
CA LYS A 80 20.84 13.21 1.94
C LYS A 80 19.69 12.52 1.21
N LEU A 81 19.38 12.91 -0.03
CA LEU A 81 18.39 12.23 -0.86
C LEU A 81 18.83 10.82 -1.25
N VAL A 82 20.09 10.64 -1.66
CA VAL A 82 20.65 9.33 -1.98
C VAL A 82 20.65 8.44 -0.74
N LEU A 83 21.08 8.95 0.41
CA LEU A 83 21.04 8.23 1.68
C LEU A 83 19.61 7.83 2.05
N LEU A 84 18.64 8.74 1.92
CA LEU A 84 17.23 8.47 2.17
C LEU A 84 16.68 7.41 1.20
N ALA A 85 17.04 7.48 -0.08
CA ALA A 85 16.62 6.52 -1.09
C ALA A 85 17.18 5.13 -0.81
N LEU A 86 18.48 5.01 -0.51
CA LEU A 86 19.13 3.74 -0.15
C LEU A 86 18.52 3.15 1.13
N TYR A 87 18.31 3.98 2.15
CA TYR A 87 17.69 3.55 3.40
C TYR A 87 16.24 3.09 3.20
N ARG A 88 15.48 3.77 2.33
CA ARG A 88 14.12 3.37 1.97
C ARG A 88 14.10 2.05 1.19
N LEU A 89 14.99 1.89 0.22
CA LEU A 89 15.04 0.72 -0.66
C LEU A 89 15.44 -0.57 0.04
N LEU A 90 16.34 -0.50 1.03
CA LEU A 90 16.91 -1.69 1.65
C LEU A 90 16.39 -1.95 3.07
N PRO A 91 16.84 -1.26 4.13
CA PRO A 91 16.45 -1.61 5.50
C PRO A 91 14.96 -1.40 5.79
N LEU A 92 14.36 -0.33 5.25
CA LEU A 92 12.94 -0.07 5.47
C LEU A 92 12.07 -1.07 4.69
N HIS A 93 12.38 -1.31 3.41
CA HIS A 93 11.65 -2.26 2.57
C HIS A 93 11.67 -3.67 3.15
N LEU A 94 12.84 -4.16 3.56
CA LEU A 94 12.97 -5.48 4.20
C LEU A 94 12.17 -5.55 5.50
N SER A 95 12.21 -4.51 6.32
CA SER A 95 11.41 -4.45 7.56
C SER A 95 9.90 -4.45 7.28
N GLU A 96 9.45 -3.70 6.27
CA GLU A 96 8.05 -3.69 5.84
C GLU A 96 7.62 -5.04 5.31
N LEU A 97 8.48 -5.74 4.56
CA LEU A 97 8.20 -7.06 4.03
C LEU A 97 8.11 -8.11 5.14
N CYS A 98 8.97 -8.03 6.17
CA CYS A 98 8.88 -8.91 7.34
C CYS A 98 7.53 -8.76 8.05
N VAL A 99 7.10 -7.52 8.30
CA VAL A 99 5.78 -7.24 8.89
C VAL A 99 4.66 -7.75 7.99
N ALA A 100 4.76 -7.49 6.68
CA ALA A 100 3.79 -7.99 5.71
C ALA A 100 3.67 -9.50 5.76
N ALA A 101 4.78 -10.23 5.70
CA ALA A 101 4.80 -11.68 5.64
C ALA A 101 4.23 -12.32 6.92
N VAL A 102 4.63 -11.83 8.10
CA VAL A 102 4.08 -12.30 9.39
C VAL A 102 2.58 -12.01 9.47
N THR A 103 2.16 -10.80 9.06
CA THR A 103 0.75 -10.40 9.11
C THR A 103 -0.08 -11.22 8.14
N VAL A 104 0.38 -11.40 6.90
CA VAL A 104 -0.36 -12.10 5.84
C VAL A 104 -0.54 -13.57 6.18
N GLU A 105 0.53 -14.25 6.62
CA GLU A 105 0.48 -15.66 7.01
C GLU A 105 -0.40 -15.87 8.26
N SER A 106 -0.41 -14.91 9.19
CA SER A 106 -1.29 -14.99 10.36
C SER A 106 -2.75 -14.76 9.97
N ALA A 107 -3.03 -13.73 9.15
CA ALA A 107 -4.37 -13.37 8.72
C ALA A 107 -5.03 -14.47 7.90
N SER A 108 -4.29 -15.06 6.96
CA SER A 108 -4.80 -16.07 6.03
C SER A 108 -5.35 -17.28 6.77
N ARG A 109 -4.60 -17.77 7.76
CA ARG A 109 -4.99 -18.93 8.57
C ARG A 109 -6.18 -18.65 9.47
N MET A 110 -6.27 -17.43 9.99
CA MET A 110 -7.41 -17.02 10.82
C MET A 110 -8.68 -16.89 10.00
N TYR A 111 -8.55 -16.52 8.72
CA TYR A 111 -9.64 -16.50 7.74
C TYR A 111 -10.07 -17.92 7.34
N THR A 112 -9.13 -18.81 7.00
CA THR A 112 -9.44 -20.19 6.59
C THR A 112 -9.78 -21.14 7.74
N SER A 113 -9.74 -20.67 9.00
CA SER A 113 -9.96 -21.47 10.22
C SER A 113 -9.08 -22.73 10.31
N GLU A 114 -7.92 -22.71 9.67
CA GLU A 114 -6.91 -23.75 9.80
C GLU A 114 -6.33 -23.78 11.22
N LYS A 115 -5.84 -24.95 11.66
CA LYS A 115 -5.22 -25.10 12.99
C LYS A 115 -4.12 -24.04 13.18
N PRO A 116 -4.06 -23.36 14.34
CA PRO A 116 -3.02 -22.37 14.61
C PRO A 116 -1.67 -23.07 14.61
N ILE A 117 -0.81 -22.67 13.68
CA ILE A 117 0.53 -23.23 13.58
C ILE A 117 1.45 -22.60 14.64
N THR A 118 2.36 -23.40 15.17
CA THR A 118 3.39 -22.96 16.11
C THR A 118 4.26 -21.88 15.48
N VAL A 119 4.61 -20.83 16.25
CA VAL A 119 5.50 -19.73 15.85
C VAL A 119 6.74 -20.20 15.06
N VAL A 120 7.31 -21.33 15.47
CA VAL A 120 8.48 -21.98 14.84
C VAL A 120 8.26 -22.29 13.37
N GLU A 121 7.07 -22.73 12.98
CA GLU A 121 6.78 -23.14 11.61
C GLU A 121 6.41 -21.96 10.70
N ILE A 122 5.88 -20.87 11.28
CA ILE A 122 5.81 -19.56 10.60
C ILE A 122 7.23 -19.09 10.27
N VAL A 123 8.14 -19.13 11.26
CA VAL A 123 9.55 -18.76 11.04
C VAL A 123 10.21 -19.65 9.99
N ARG A 124 9.98 -20.97 10.02
CA ARG A 124 10.53 -21.89 9.00
C ARG A 124 10.05 -21.57 7.60
N ARG A 125 8.76 -21.25 7.39
CA ARG A 125 8.24 -20.84 6.09
C ARG A 125 8.77 -19.47 5.63
N LEU A 126 8.99 -18.55 6.56
CA LEU A 126 9.58 -17.24 6.26
C LEU A 126 11.06 -17.35 5.88
N VAL A 127 11.76 -18.34 6.43
CA VAL A 127 13.18 -18.64 6.17
C VAL A 127 13.36 -19.58 4.97
N ASP A 128 12.26 -20.13 4.43
CA ASP A 128 12.33 -20.93 3.22
C ASP A 128 12.89 -20.09 2.06
N LYS A 129 14.07 -20.50 1.59
CA LYS A 129 14.93 -19.69 0.72
C LYS A 129 14.27 -19.43 -0.63
N GLU A 130 13.58 -20.41 -1.20
CA GLU A 130 12.98 -20.26 -2.53
C GLU A 130 11.75 -19.36 -2.49
N ARG A 131 10.85 -19.58 -1.53
CA ARG A 131 9.67 -18.74 -1.32
C ARG A 131 10.05 -17.32 -0.92
N CYS A 132 11.01 -17.15 -0.02
CA CYS A 132 11.49 -15.83 0.40
C CYS A 132 12.12 -15.06 -0.77
N LYS A 133 12.96 -15.71 -1.59
CA LYS A 133 13.55 -15.09 -2.78
C LYS A 133 12.47 -14.64 -3.77
N GLY A 134 11.46 -15.47 -4.01
CA GLY A 134 10.37 -15.13 -4.92
C GLY A 134 9.53 -13.95 -4.41
N VAL A 135 9.15 -13.95 -3.13
CA VAL A 135 8.40 -12.85 -2.50
C VAL A 135 9.22 -11.55 -2.48
N LEU A 136 10.53 -11.64 -2.24
CA LEU A 136 11.45 -10.51 -2.33
C LEU A 136 11.50 -9.92 -3.74
N VAL A 137 11.52 -10.76 -4.78
CA VAL A 137 11.50 -10.29 -6.19
C VAL A 137 10.21 -9.54 -6.49
N THR A 138 9.04 -10.13 -6.17
CA THR A 138 7.73 -9.47 -6.38
C THR A 138 7.66 -8.13 -5.63
N SER A 139 8.06 -8.13 -4.35
CA SER A 139 8.02 -6.95 -3.50
C SER A 139 9.00 -5.86 -3.96
N THR A 140 10.21 -6.23 -4.39
CA THR A 140 11.20 -5.27 -4.91
C THR A 140 10.72 -4.64 -6.20
N TYR A 141 10.15 -5.44 -7.11
CA TYR A 141 9.58 -4.93 -8.36
C TYR A 141 8.43 -3.95 -8.10
N VAL A 142 7.48 -4.35 -7.25
CA VAL A 142 6.36 -3.48 -6.83
C VAL A 142 6.87 -2.18 -6.21
N HIS A 143 7.85 -2.26 -5.31
CA HIS A 143 8.38 -1.09 -4.63
C HIS A 143 9.13 -0.15 -5.58
N PHE A 144 9.88 -0.72 -6.54
CA PHE A 144 10.58 0.03 -7.57
C PHE A 144 9.59 0.78 -8.47
N VAL A 145 8.56 0.09 -8.99
CA VAL A 145 7.52 0.70 -9.84
C VAL A 145 6.75 1.77 -9.07
N SER A 146 6.34 1.49 -7.83
CA SER A 146 5.62 2.44 -6.98
C SER A 146 6.45 3.69 -6.68
N THR A 147 7.73 3.52 -6.35
CA THR A 147 8.63 4.64 -6.03
C THR A 147 8.96 5.44 -7.28
N GLY A 148 9.19 4.78 -8.42
CA GLY A 148 9.39 5.41 -9.72
C GLY A 148 8.19 6.27 -10.12
N PHE A 149 6.97 5.75 -9.99
CA PHE A 149 5.74 6.52 -10.27
C PHE A 149 5.66 7.78 -9.41
N LEU A 150 5.92 7.68 -8.11
CA LEU A 150 5.89 8.82 -7.20
C LEU A 150 6.99 9.85 -7.50
N LEU A 151 8.20 9.40 -7.81
CA LEU A 151 9.32 10.28 -8.18
C LEU A 151 9.03 11.04 -9.48
N VAL A 152 8.62 10.33 -10.53
CA VAL A 152 8.24 10.94 -11.82
C VAL A 152 7.09 11.91 -11.64
N SER A 153 6.05 11.54 -10.88
CA SER A 153 4.92 12.41 -10.60
C SER A 153 5.33 13.66 -9.83
N THR A 154 6.17 13.53 -8.80
CA THR A 154 6.66 14.67 -8.01
C THR A 154 7.52 15.60 -8.87
N TRP A 155 8.40 15.04 -9.70
CA TRP A 155 9.24 15.80 -10.61
C TRP A 155 8.40 16.58 -11.63
N LEU A 156 7.40 15.93 -12.25
CA LEU A 156 6.48 16.58 -13.20
C LEU A 156 5.71 17.73 -12.54
N VAL A 157 5.13 17.49 -11.36
CA VAL A 157 4.36 18.52 -10.62
C VAL A 157 5.27 19.69 -10.22
N THR A 158 6.50 19.43 -9.78
CA THR A 158 7.44 20.48 -9.35
C THR A 158 7.90 21.32 -10.53
N ASN A 159 8.32 20.71 -11.65
CA ASN A 159 8.74 21.45 -12.84
C ASN A 159 7.61 22.28 -13.41
N TYR A 160 6.40 21.72 -13.49
CA TYR A 160 5.24 22.44 -13.97
C TYR A 160 4.90 23.62 -13.04
N TYR A 161 4.92 23.42 -11.72
CA TYR A 161 4.71 24.49 -10.75
C TYR A 161 5.72 25.64 -10.92
N ILE A 162 7.02 25.32 -11.06
CA ILE A 162 8.07 26.34 -11.28
C ILE A 162 7.81 27.10 -12.59
N ILE A 163 7.53 26.41 -13.69
CA ILE A 163 7.24 27.04 -14.99
C ILE A 163 6.03 27.97 -14.85
N VAL A 164 4.95 27.53 -14.19
CA VAL A 164 3.73 28.32 -14.01
C VAL A 164 3.97 29.55 -13.15
N VAL A 165 4.60 29.40 -11.99
CA VAL A 165 4.93 30.53 -11.11
C VAL A 165 5.81 31.56 -11.82
N ASN A 166 6.75 31.09 -12.65
CA ASN A 166 7.73 31.97 -13.31
C ASN A 166 7.21 32.62 -14.60
N PHE A 167 6.28 31.99 -15.33
CA PHE A 167 5.79 32.49 -16.62
C PHE A 167 4.35 33.01 -16.63
N PHE A 168 3.44 32.44 -15.83
CA PHE A 168 2.01 32.75 -15.91
C PHE A 168 1.35 32.71 -14.53
N TYR A 169 1.02 33.89 -14.00
CA TYR A 169 0.15 34.06 -12.84
C TYR A 169 -1.32 33.77 -13.20
N ASN A 170 -1.60 32.61 -13.79
CA ASN A 170 -2.91 32.31 -14.36
C ASN A 170 -3.63 31.24 -13.53
N SER A 171 -4.79 31.60 -12.97
CA SER A 171 -5.62 30.71 -12.15
C SER A 171 -6.05 29.45 -12.89
N PHE A 172 -6.20 29.52 -14.22
CA PHE A 172 -6.51 28.36 -15.06
C PHE A 172 -5.43 27.28 -14.98
N THR A 173 -4.16 27.67 -15.02
CA THR A 173 -3.04 26.74 -15.02
C THR A 173 -2.87 26.05 -13.67
N ALA A 174 -3.12 26.79 -12.58
CA ALA A 174 -3.19 26.22 -11.23
C ALA A 174 -4.35 25.19 -11.10
N ALA A 175 -5.52 25.49 -11.66
CA ALA A 175 -6.66 24.58 -11.67
C ALA A 175 -6.38 23.31 -12.51
N PHE A 176 -5.70 23.45 -13.66
CA PHE A 176 -5.29 22.33 -14.49
C PHE A 176 -4.28 21.43 -13.75
N LEU A 177 -3.23 22.01 -13.15
CA LEU A 177 -2.25 21.25 -12.36
C LEU A 177 -2.92 20.47 -11.24
N ARG A 178 -3.83 21.12 -10.49
CA ARG A 178 -4.59 20.45 -9.43
C ARG A 178 -5.38 19.26 -9.96
N THR A 179 -6.03 19.40 -11.10
CA THR A 179 -6.82 18.34 -11.73
C THR A 179 -5.94 17.17 -12.16
N VAL A 180 -4.81 17.46 -12.83
CA VAL A 180 -3.85 16.44 -13.26
C VAL A 180 -3.23 15.72 -12.05
N SER A 181 -2.86 16.44 -10.99
CA SER A 181 -2.34 15.84 -9.77
C SER A 181 -3.36 14.91 -9.10
N VAL A 182 -4.63 15.30 -9.04
CA VAL A 182 -5.70 14.45 -8.50
C VAL A 182 -5.89 13.21 -9.37
N ALA A 183 -5.88 13.34 -10.71
CA ALA A 183 -6.02 12.21 -11.62
C ALA A 183 -4.86 11.20 -11.48
N LEU A 184 -3.62 11.69 -11.38
CA LEU A 184 -2.44 10.85 -11.14
C LEU A 184 -2.51 10.14 -9.78
N LEU A 185 -2.99 10.83 -8.74
CA LEU A 185 -3.18 10.24 -7.42
C LEU A 185 -4.23 9.12 -7.46
N VAL A 186 -5.35 9.33 -8.15
CA VAL A 186 -6.39 8.29 -8.30
C VAL A 186 -5.81 7.06 -8.98
N LYS A 187 -5.07 7.25 -10.09
CA LYS A 187 -4.42 6.15 -10.81
C LYS A 187 -3.38 5.43 -9.96
N PHE A 188 -2.60 6.18 -9.19
CA PHE A 188 -1.64 5.59 -8.25
C PHE A 188 -2.31 4.69 -7.21
N LEU A 189 -3.46 5.10 -6.66
CA LEU A 189 -4.17 4.33 -5.65
C LEU A 189 -4.78 3.05 -6.22
N GLU A 190 -5.35 3.09 -7.43
CA GLU A 190 -5.81 1.91 -8.16
C GLU A 190 -4.67 0.90 -8.36
N TRP A 191 -3.52 1.35 -8.86
CA TRP A 191 -2.34 0.49 -9.08
C TRP A 191 -1.76 -0.03 -7.78
N THR A 192 -1.74 0.79 -6.73
CA THR A 192 -1.30 0.38 -5.40
C THR A 192 -2.17 -0.76 -4.85
N ALA A 193 -3.47 -0.78 -5.17
CA ALA A 193 -4.34 -1.88 -4.76
C ALA A 193 -3.88 -3.21 -5.39
N MET A 194 -3.68 -3.23 -6.70
CA MET A 194 -3.20 -4.40 -7.44
C MET A 194 -1.82 -4.86 -6.95
N TRP A 195 -0.90 -3.92 -6.76
CA TRP A 195 0.46 -4.22 -6.28
C TRP A 195 0.52 -4.79 -4.86
N ASN A 196 -0.35 -4.36 -3.94
CA ASN A 196 -0.38 -4.95 -2.60
C ASN A 196 -0.99 -6.36 -2.65
N VAL A 197 -2.01 -6.58 -3.48
CA VAL A 197 -2.60 -7.91 -3.71
C VAL A 197 -1.58 -8.84 -4.36
N SER A 198 -0.75 -8.37 -5.30
CA SER A 198 0.28 -9.21 -5.92
C SER A 198 1.33 -9.70 -4.91
N ILE A 199 1.66 -8.88 -3.91
CA ILE A 199 2.54 -9.31 -2.81
C ILE A 199 1.86 -10.39 -1.97
N VAL A 200 0.57 -10.23 -1.66
CA VAL A 200 -0.21 -11.24 -0.92
C VAL A 200 -0.32 -12.55 -1.71
N VAL A 201 -0.64 -12.49 -3.00
CA VAL A 201 -0.65 -13.63 -3.93
C VAL A 201 0.70 -14.32 -3.90
N SER A 202 1.79 -13.55 -3.97
CA SER A 202 3.13 -14.13 -3.98
C SER A 202 3.48 -14.84 -2.68
N MET A 203 2.97 -14.33 -1.56
CA MET A 203 3.11 -15.00 -0.26
C MET A 203 2.26 -16.27 -0.18
N LEU A 204 1.02 -16.24 -0.63
CA LEU A 204 0.05 -17.33 -0.38
C LEU A 204 0.05 -18.43 -1.45
N GLU A 205 0.25 -18.08 -2.71
CA GLU A 205 0.10 -19.00 -3.85
C GLU A 205 1.43 -19.48 -4.44
N GLY A 206 2.57 -18.93 -3.97
CA GLY A 206 3.89 -19.34 -4.44
C GLY A 206 4.20 -18.97 -5.90
N ILE A 207 3.42 -18.05 -6.47
CA ILE A 207 3.64 -17.44 -7.78
C ILE A 207 4.45 -16.15 -7.56
N HIS A 208 5.39 -15.82 -8.43
CA HIS A 208 6.33 -14.72 -8.15
C HIS A 208 6.51 -13.77 -9.33
N GLY A 209 6.96 -12.55 -9.05
CA GLY A 209 7.30 -11.55 -10.06
C GLY A 209 6.13 -11.08 -10.91
N ALA A 210 6.32 -11.08 -12.23
CA ALA A 210 5.34 -10.61 -13.20
C ALA A 210 4.07 -11.48 -13.23
N ASP A 211 4.20 -12.79 -13.00
CA ASP A 211 3.06 -13.71 -12.98
C ASP A 211 2.13 -13.41 -11.80
N ALA A 212 2.71 -13.10 -10.63
CA ALA A 212 1.93 -12.69 -9.45
C ALA A 212 1.19 -11.36 -9.68
N LEU A 213 1.79 -10.44 -10.45
CA LEU A 213 1.14 -9.20 -10.86
C LEU A 213 0.00 -9.46 -11.84
N GLY A 214 0.23 -10.28 -12.87
CA GLY A 214 -0.81 -10.67 -13.83
C GLY A 214 -2.02 -11.29 -13.12
N LEU A 215 -1.77 -12.19 -12.17
CA LEU A 215 -2.83 -12.80 -11.38
C LEU A 215 -3.56 -11.79 -10.49
N SER A 216 -2.84 -10.86 -9.86
CA SER A 216 -3.47 -9.82 -9.05
C SER A 216 -4.38 -8.90 -9.87
N VAL A 217 -4.00 -8.57 -11.12
CA VAL A 217 -4.81 -7.76 -12.04
C VAL A 217 -6.07 -8.52 -12.42
N HIS A 218 -5.94 -9.82 -12.70
CA HIS A 218 -7.07 -10.68 -13.00
C HIS A 218 -8.05 -10.77 -11.83
N LEU A 219 -7.55 -11.03 -10.61
CA LEU A 219 -8.38 -11.12 -9.39
C LEU A 219 -9.05 -9.80 -9.00
N CYS A 220 -8.37 -8.66 -9.22
CA CYS A 220 -8.94 -7.34 -8.91
C CYS A 220 -9.93 -6.85 -9.96
N ARG A 221 -10.07 -7.54 -11.10
CA ARG A 221 -10.93 -7.12 -12.19
C ARG A 221 -12.40 -7.16 -11.75
N GLY A 222 -13.06 -5.99 -11.77
CA GLY A 222 -14.44 -5.83 -11.32
C GLY A 222 -14.61 -5.42 -9.86
N SER A 223 -13.56 -5.42 -9.05
CA SER A 223 -13.56 -4.90 -7.66
C SER A 223 -12.72 -3.63 -7.48
N GLU A 224 -12.28 -3.01 -8.59
CA GLU A 224 -11.36 -1.86 -8.66
C GLU A 224 -11.74 -0.70 -7.72
N ARG A 225 -13.02 -0.28 -7.72
CA ARG A 225 -13.51 0.79 -6.82
C ARG A 225 -13.28 0.48 -5.34
N ARG A 226 -13.45 -0.78 -4.94
CA ARG A 226 -13.28 -1.21 -3.54
C ARG A 226 -11.80 -1.20 -3.15
N GLY A 227 -10.94 -1.77 -4.01
CA GLY A 227 -9.50 -1.70 -3.84
C GLY A 227 -8.99 -0.27 -3.75
N PHE A 228 -9.47 0.62 -4.62
CA PHE A 228 -9.18 2.05 -4.60
C PHE A 228 -9.56 2.70 -3.26
N LEU A 229 -10.81 2.51 -2.79
CA LEU A 229 -11.27 3.13 -1.54
C LEU A 229 -10.48 2.63 -0.32
N LEU A 230 -10.15 1.33 -0.27
CA LEU A 230 -9.31 0.77 0.79
C LEU A 230 -7.91 1.42 0.78
N MET A 231 -7.29 1.54 -0.39
CA MET A 231 -5.98 2.19 -0.52
C MET A 231 -6.03 3.68 -0.18
N LEU A 232 -7.12 4.37 -0.52
CA LEU A 232 -7.34 5.77 -0.17
C LEU A 232 -7.34 5.99 1.35
N VAL A 233 -8.05 5.14 2.11
CA VAL A 233 -8.10 5.24 3.58
C VAL A 233 -6.70 5.12 4.18
N PHE A 234 -5.92 4.11 3.77
CA PHE A 234 -4.55 3.92 4.26
C PHE A 234 -3.60 5.03 3.79
N PHE A 235 -3.81 5.56 2.60
CA PHE A 235 -3.04 6.69 2.08
C PHE A 235 -3.29 7.94 2.91
N VAL A 236 -4.55 8.32 3.13
CA VAL A 236 -4.94 9.47 3.96
C VAL A 236 -4.44 9.30 5.39
N TRP A 237 -4.57 8.12 5.98
CA TRP A 237 -4.04 7.81 7.31
C TRP A 237 -2.52 8.03 7.37
N GLY A 238 -1.77 7.45 6.42
CA GLY A 238 -0.32 7.55 6.39
C GLY A 238 0.21 8.95 6.10
N VAL A 239 -0.48 9.72 5.26
CA VAL A 239 -0.12 11.11 4.94
C VAL A 239 -0.49 12.03 6.09
N GLY A 240 -1.70 11.91 6.64
CA GLY A 240 -2.21 12.72 7.74
C GLY A 240 -1.36 12.58 9.02
N LEU A 241 -0.94 11.35 9.36
CA LEU A 241 -0.05 11.13 10.51
C LEU A 241 1.32 11.79 10.31
N ARG A 242 1.89 11.73 9.10
CA ARG A 242 3.16 12.41 8.81
C ARG A 242 3.04 13.92 8.92
N PHE A 243 1.99 14.52 8.34
CA PHE A 243 1.75 15.96 8.49
C PHE A 243 1.59 16.38 9.96
N THR A 244 0.89 15.59 10.76
CA THR A 244 0.70 15.85 12.20
C THR A 244 2.03 15.81 12.96
N CYS A 245 2.96 14.93 12.58
CA CYS A 245 4.31 14.87 13.14
C CYS A 245 5.16 16.10 12.78
N PHE A 246 4.99 16.68 11.59
CA PHE A 246 5.75 17.84 11.13
C PHE A 246 5.29 19.16 11.77
N TYR A 247 3.99 19.37 11.92
CA TYR A 247 3.40 20.67 12.29
C TYR A 247 3.32 20.95 13.81
N GLY A 248 3.89 20.08 14.66
CA GLY A 248 3.81 20.20 16.12
C GLY A 248 4.82 21.18 16.76
N GLY A 249 4.31 22.18 17.50
CA GLY A 249 5.08 23.17 18.28
C GLY A 249 6.04 22.62 19.35
N SER A 250 6.80 23.53 19.97
CA SER A 250 8.11 23.28 20.63
C SER A 250 8.13 22.32 21.82
N HIS A 251 7.07 22.24 22.63
CA HIS A 251 7.05 21.38 23.82
C HIS A 251 6.38 20.02 23.53
N GLY A 252 7.16 18.93 23.49
CA GLY A 252 6.65 17.55 23.35
C GLY A 252 6.95 16.84 22.02
N LYS A 253 7.82 17.38 21.17
CA LYS A 253 8.12 16.87 19.81
C LYS A 253 8.55 15.39 19.76
N ARG A 254 9.37 14.92 20.71
CA ARG A 254 9.90 13.54 20.69
C ARG A 254 8.83 12.48 20.93
N TRP A 255 7.98 12.67 21.95
CA TRP A 255 6.89 11.75 22.25
C TRP A 255 5.83 11.72 21.16
N ARG A 256 5.53 12.88 20.55
CA ARG A 256 4.61 12.95 19.41
C ARG A 256 5.13 12.20 18.19
N MET A 257 6.43 12.31 17.90
CA MET A 257 7.07 11.56 16.81
C MET A 257 7.02 10.05 17.08
N VAL A 258 7.38 9.62 18.29
CA VAL A 258 7.31 8.21 18.70
C VAL A 258 5.88 7.67 18.59
N ALA A 259 4.89 8.39 19.10
CA ALA A 259 3.48 8.00 19.01
C ALA A 259 2.97 7.97 17.56
N GLY A 260 3.31 8.98 16.76
CA GLY A 260 2.94 9.05 15.34
C GLY A 260 3.55 7.91 14.53
N VAL A 261 4.83 7.60 14.73
CA VAL A 261 5.48 6.45 14.10
C VAL A 261 4.83 5.13 14.56
N GLY A 262 4.45 5.02 15.83
CA GLY A 262 3.72 3.86 16.35
C GLY A 262 2.39 3.64 15.63
N LEU A 263 1.61 4.71 15.40
CA LEU A 263 0.36 4.67 14.65
C LEU A 263 0.57 4.35 13.15
N ILE A 264 1.70 4.75 12.57
CA ILE A 264 2.09 4.35 11.21
C ILE A 264 2.38 2.84 11.16
N CYS A 265 3.12 2.28 12.12
CA CYS A 265 3.36 0.84 12.21
C CYS A 265 2.05 0.06 12.33
N MET A 266 1.16 0.49 13.24
CA MET A 266 -0.15 -0.13 13.41
C MET A 266 -0.96 -0.07 12.11
N GLY A 267 -0.95 1.07 11.43
CA GLY A 267 -1.60 1.23 10.13
C GLY A 267 -1.04 0.29 9.07
N LYS A 268 0.27 0.00 9.06
CA LYS A 268 0.89 -0.97 8.14
C LYS A 268 0.44 -2.40 8.41
N VAL A 269 0.38 -2.83 9.68
CA VAL A 269 -0.16 -4.15 10.05
C VAL A 269 -1.63 -4.25 9.61
N MET A 270 -2.45 -3.26 9.95
CA MET A 270 -3.85 -3.22 9.56
C MET A 270 -4.04 -3.22 8.04
N LYS A 271 -3.18 -2.51 7.29
CA LYS A 271 -3.18 -2.55 5.82
C LYS A 271 -3.01 -3.96 5.29
N TRP A 272 -2.02 -4.70 5.78
CA TRP A 272 -1.77 -6.07 5.32
C TRP A 272 -2.89 -7.02 5.72
N MET A 273 -3.46 -6.90 6.92
CA MET A 273 -4.65 -7.65 7.33
C MET A 273 -5.81 -7.43 6.35
N VAL A 274 -6.12 -6.18 6.03
CA VAL A 274 -7.17 -5.82 5.07
C VAL A 274 -6.86 -6.35 3.67
N CYS A 275 -5.60 -6.30 3.22
CA CYS A 275 -5.22 -6.83 1.92
C CYS A 275 -5.47 -8.33 1.80
N VAL A 276 -5.28 -9.10 2.89
CA VAL A 276 -5.58 -10.54 2.88
C VAL A 276 -7.06 -10.82 2.76
N ILE A 277 -7.90 -10.16 3.56
CA ILE A 277 -9.36 -10.32 3.47
C ILE A 277 -9.84 -9.91 2.08
N TYR A 278 -9.34 -8.77 1.58
CA TYR A 278 -9.66 -8.31 0.24
C TYR A 278 -9.26 -9.32 -0.84
N PHE A 279 -8.08 -9.95 -0.71
CA PHE A 279 -7.63 -11.01 -1.60
C PHE A 279 -8.60 -12.22 -1.60
N TYR A 280 -8.99 -12.73 -0.43
CA TYR A 280 -9.93 -13.85 -0.35
C TYR A 280 -11.29 -13.51 -0.95
N ARG A 281 -11.82 -12.30 -0.69
CA ARG A 281 -13.07 -11.82 -1.29
C ARG A 281 -12.98 -11.70 -2.82
N CYS A 282 -11.87 -11.17 -3.33
CA CYS A 282 -11.65 -11.12 -4.79
C CYS A 282 -11.60 -12.52 -5.38
N LYS A 283 -10.93 -13.46 -4.72
CA LYS A 283 -10.84 -14.86 -5.16
C LYS A 283 -12.20 -15.54 -5.19
N GLU A 284 -13.01 -15.38 -4.14
CA GLU A 284 -14.40 -15.87 -4.09
C GLU A 284 -15.23 -15.33 -5.27
N TRP A 285 -15.19 -14.02 -5.51
CA TRP A 285 -15.92 -13.42 -6.65
C TRP A 285 -15.42 -13.88 -8.02
N THR A 286 -14.12 -14.11 -8.19
CA THR A 286 -13.61 -14.62 -9.47
C THR A 286 -14.14 -16.03 -9.73
N VAL A 287 -14.20 -16.90 -8.72
CA VAL A 287 -14.78 -18.25 -8.85
C VAL A 287 -16.26 -18.19 -9.19
N GLU A 288 -17.06 -17.39 -8.47
CA GLU A 288 -18.50 -17.22 -8.76
C GLU A 288 -18.76 -16.78 -10.21
N ARG A 289 -17.94 -15.87 -10.74
CA ARG A 289 -18.06 -15.41 -12.13
C ARG A 289 -17.75 -16.50 -13.15
N VAL A 290 -16.75 -17.32 -12.89
CA VAL A 290 -16.38 -18.45 -13.76
C VAL A 290 -17.50 -19.48 -13.76
N ASP A 291 -18.06 -19.81 -12.61
CA ASP A 291 -19.18 -20.74 -12.47
C ASP A 291 -20.44 -20.23 -13.19
N ASP A 292 -20.73 -18.93 -13.12
CA ASP A 292 -21.84 -18.30 -13.84
C ASP A 292 -21.66 -18.33 -15.36
N GLU A 293 -20.44 -18.08 -15.85
CA GLU A 293 -20.11 -18.15 -17.29
C GLU A 293 -20.16 -19.60 -17.80
N GLU A 294 -19.64 -20.55 -17.02
CA GLU A 294 -19.72 -21.98 -17.33
C GLU A 294 -21.17 -22.46 -17.32
N ASN A 295 -22.04 -22.01 -16.42
CA ASN A 295 -23.46 -22.41 -16.41
C ASN A 295 -24.28 -21.78 -17.56
N ARG A 296 -23.88 -20.63 -18.11
CA ARG A 296 -24.54 -20.05 -19.29
C ARG A 296 -24.17 -20.77 -20.59
N SER A 297 -22.95 -21.28 -20.72
CA SER A 297 -22.47 -22.01 -21.90
C SER A 297 -23.30 -23.26 -22.30
N PRO A 298 -23.67 -24.19 -21.39
CA PRO A 298 -24.51 -25.34 -21.68
C PRO A 298 -26.00 -24.96 -21.83
N ALA A 299 -26.46 -23.86 -21.22
CA ALA A 299 -27.81 -23.35 -21.41
C ALA A 299 -28.03 -22.79 -22.83
N ASP A 300 -27.00 -22.19 -23.44
CA ASP A 300 -27.05 -21.73 -24.83
C ASP A 300 -26.88 -22.89 -25.82
N CYS A 301 -26.02 -23.87 -25.50
CA CYS A 301 -25.85 -25.08 -26.31
C CYS A 301 -27.11 -25.99 -26.34
N SER A 302 -27.87 -26.02 -25.24
CA SER A 302 -29.17 -26.71 -25.17
C SER A 302 -30.30 -25.93 -25.86
N ARG A 303 -30.28 -24.59 -25.84
CA ARG A 303 -31.22 -23.76 -26.60
C ARG A 303 -31.04 -23.87 -28.12
N ILE A 304 -29.80 -24.00 -28.59
CA ILE A 304 -29.49 -24.23 -30.01
C ILE A 304 -29.90 -25.65 -30.45
N ARG A 305 -29.88 -26.64 -29.54
CA ARG A 305 -30.28 -28.02 -29.84
C ARG A 305 -31.79 -28.26 -29.73
N ALA A 306 -32.51 -27.50 -28.92
CA ALA A 306 -33.98 -27.57 -28.78
C ALA A 306 -34.74 -26.71 -29.82
N GLY A 307 -34.01 -25.90 -30.61
CA GLY A 307 -34.55 -25.09 -31.70
C GLY A 307 -34.36 -25.71 -33.10
N LYS A 308 -34.03 -27.00 -33.19
CA LYS A 308 -33.99 -27.79 -34.44
C LYS A 308 -34.96 -28.95 -34.37
#